data_AF-A0A354MWR2-F1
#
_entry.id   AF-A0A354MWR2-F1
#
_cell.length_a   1.000
_cell.length_b   1.000
_cell.length_c   1.000
_cell.angle_alpha   90.00
_cell.angle_beta   90.00
_cell.angle_gamma   90.00
#
_symmetry.space_group_name_H-M   'P 1'
#
loop_
_entity.id
_entity.type
_entity.pdbx_description
1 polymer ?
#
loop_
_entity_poly.entity_id
_entity_poly.type
_entity_poly.pdbx_seq_one_letter_code
_entity_poly.pdbx_strand_id
1 'polypeptide(L)'
;TATAGGAFLLSRGEYSAKGVKILGGMAGKVINGGISDAANMGAAMAPAAADTIVSYFEKTGKSPSDFDAIVTGDLGKLGSELLLELTAGAGISIEGVHRDCGNMLYDANLQDIHCGGSGCGCSASVLSAYFLPRLAAGEMKNILFLSTGALMSPSSVQQGDEILGVAPLIRISSL
;
A
#
# COMPACT_ATOMS: atom_id res chain seq x y z
N THR A 1 3.16 -8.59 13.23
CA THR A 1 3.27 -7.11 13.28
C THR A 1 4.72 -6.70 13.35
N ALA A 2 5.15 -5.71 12.55
CA ALA A 2 6.52 -5.23 12.52
C ALA A 2 6.85 -4.31 13.70
N THR A 3 8.00 -4.51 14.33
CA THR A 3 8.58 -3.57 15.31
C THR A 3 9.43 -2.54 14.57
N ALA A 4 8.77 -1.55 13.98
CA ALA A 4 9.41 -0.51 13.18
C ALA A 4 8.62 0.81 13.23
N GLY A 5 9.22 1.89 12.74
CA GLY A 5 8.59 3.20 12.63
C GLY A 5 9.28 4.07 11.59
N GLY A 6 8.61 5.14 11.18
CA GLY A 6 9.15 6.12 10.24
C GLY A 6 8.52 7.48 10.46
N ALA A 7 9.30 8.53 10.23
CA ALA A 7 8.88 9.93 10.30
C ALA A 7 9.45 10.69 9.10
N PHE A 8 8.67 11.63 8.57
CA PHE A 8 9.01 12.36 7.35
C PHE A 8 8.84 13.85 7.58
N LEU A 9 9.82 14.65 7.13
CA LEU A 9 9.72 16.10 7.10
C LEU A 9 9.27 16.54 5.71
N LEU A 10 8.20 17.32 5.65
CA LEU A 10 7.66 17.88 4.41
C LEU A 10 7.96 19.38 4.35
N SER A 11 8.40 19.86 3.19
CA SER A 11 8.64 21.28 2.94
C SER A 11 8.16 21.67 1.54
N ARG A 12 7.88 22.96 1.34
CA ARG A 12 7.68 23.52 0.00
C ARG A 12 9.05 23.69 -0.66
N GLY A 13 9.12 23.54 -1.99
CA GLY A 13 10.30 23.21 -2.81
C GLY A 13 11.59 24.02 -2.67
N GLU A 14 11.69 24.99 -1.76
CA GLU A 14 12.87 25.82 -1.50
C GLU A 14 14.01 25.06 -0.79
N TYR A 15 13.73 23.89 -0.19
CA TYR A 15 14.72 23.07 0.54
C TYR A 15 15.14 21.77 -0.18
N SER A 16 14.66 21.54 -1.42
CA SER A 16 14.68 20.23 -2.08
C SER A 16 15.73 20.13 -3.19
N ALA A 17 17.01 20.35 -2.89
CA ALA A 17 18.08 20.16 -3.88
C ALA A 17 18.45 18.68 -4.12
N LYS A 18 18.01 17.75 -3.24
CA LYS A 18 18.31 16.29 -3.28
C LYS A 18 17.19 15.43 -2.67
N GLY A 19 15.94 15.76 -2.97
CA GLY A 19 14.75 15.13 -2.37
C GLY A 19 13.91 14.30 -3.34
N VAL A 20 12.73 13.91 -2.88
CA VAL A 20 11.63 13.37 -3.69
C VAL A 20 10.48 14.37 -3.66
N LYS A 21 9.58 14.30 -4.64
CA LYS A 21 8.37 15.14 -4.73
C LYS A 21 7.12 14.31 -4.44
N ILE A 22 6.21 14.86 -3.65
CA ILE A 22 4.82 14.37 -3.59
C ILE A 22 4.03 15.15 -4.65
N LEU A 23 3.52 14.45 -5.67
CA LEU A 23 2.78 15.06 -6.78
C LEU A 23 1.28 15.19 -6.52
N GLY A 24 0.77 14.46 -5.53
CA GLY A 24 -0.64 14.46 -5.15
C GLY A 24 -1.00 13.19 -4.38
N GLY A 25 -2.27 13.07 -4.02
CA GLY A 25 -2.79 11.89 -3.36
C GLY A 25 -4.30 11.76 -3.53
N MET A 26 -4.82 10.61 -3.13
CA MET A 26 -6.24 10.32 -3.09
C MET A 26 -6.60 9.79 -1.71
N ALA A 27 -7.60 10.41 -1.08
CA ALA A 27 -8.20 9.83 0.11
C ALA A 27 -8.92 8.53 -0.28
N GLY A 28 -8.64 7.46 0.45
CA GLY A 28 -9.33 6.18 0.27
C GLY A 28 -10.76 6.26 0.81
N LYS A 29 -11.65 5.42 0.27
CA LYS A 29 -12.98 5.20 0.83
C LYS A 29 -12.96 4.01 1.77
N VAL A 30 -13.89 4.01 2.72
CA VAL A 30 -14.16 2.83 3.56
C VAL A 30 -14.95 1.84 2.71
N ILE A 31 -14.43 0.63 2.58
CA ILE A 31 -15.04 -0.45 1.81
C ILE A 31 -15.24 -1.66 2.73
N ASN A 32 -16.41 -2.28 2.63
CA ASN A 32 -16.70 -3.53 3.31
C ASN A 32 -16.57 -4.69 2.31
N GLY A 33 -15.60 -5.58 2.56
CA GLY A 33 -15.36 -6.77 1.74
C GLY A 33 -16.12 -8.02 2.18
N GLY A 34 -16.93 -7.94 3.24
CA GLY A 34 -17.68 -9.10 3.78
C GLY A 34 -16.82 -10.07 4.59
N ILE A 35 -15.66 -9.63 5.09
CA ILE A 35 -14.73 -10.46 5.86
C ILE A 35 -14.86 -10.13 7.34
N SER A 36 -15.20 -11.11 8.18
CA SER A 36 -15.23 -10.98 9.65
C SER A 36 -14.08 -11.71 10.36
N ASP A 37 -13.32 -12.53 9.65
CA ASP A 37 -12.19 -13.27 10.21
C ASP A 37 -10.96 -12.38 10.42
N ALA A 38 -10.64 -12.09 11.68
CA ALA A 38 -9.47 -11.34 12.13
C ALA A 38 -8.12 -11.93 11.67
N ALA A 39 -8.05 -13.22 11.35
CA ALA A 39 -6.85 -13.84 10.81
C ALA A 39 -6.64 -13.55 9.30
N ASN A 40 -7.65 -13.01 8.62
CA ASN A 40 -7.64 -12.78 7.17
C ASN A 40 -7.73 -11.30 6.78
N MET A 41 -6.88 -10.46 7.40
CA MET A 41 -6.91 -9.00 7.18
C MET A 41 -6.53 -8.58 5.77
N GLY A 42 -5.65 -9.34 5.11
CA GLY A 42 -5.30 -9.07 3.72
C GLY A 42 -6.53 -9.08 2.82
N ALA A 43 -7.43 -10.06 2.98
CA ALA A 43 -8.66 -10.13 2.21
C ALA A 43 -9.66 -9.02 2.58
N ALA A 44 -9.73 -8.61 3.85
CA ALA A 44 -10.58 -7.50 4.27
C ALA A 44 -10.16 -6.15 3.66
N MET A 45 -8.84 -5.93 3.49
CA MET A 45 -8.28 -4.67 3.00
C MET A 45 -8.14 -4.59 1.47
N ALA A 46 -7.98 -5.73 0.78
CA ALA A 46 -7.76 -5.76 -0.67
C ALA A 46 -8.83 -5.02 -1.49
N PRO A 47 -10.14 -5.10 -1.17
CA PRO A 47 -11.18 -4.33 -1.87
C PRO A 47 -11.00 -2.81 -1.78
N ALA A 48 -10.58 -2.30 -0.62
CA ALA A 48 -10.35 -0.85 -0.45
C ALA A 48 -9.13 -0.37 -1.23
N ALA A 49 -8.07 -1.19 -1.30
CA ALA A 49 -6.90 -0.91 -2.13
C ALA A 49 -7.27 -0.94 -3.62
N ALA A 50 -8.06 -1.93 -4.06
CA ALA A 50 -8.55 -2.03 -5.43
C ALA A 50 -9.40 -0.81 -5.83
N ASP A 51 -10.39 -0.44 -5.02
CA ASP A 51 -11.24 0.74 -5.25
C ASP A 51 -10.41 2.01 -5.43
N THR A 52 -9.41 2.21 -4.57
CA THR A 52 -8.57 3.42 -4.62
C THR A 52 -7.68 3.44 -5.87
N ILE A 53 -7.07 2.30 -6.22
CA ILE A 53 -6.21 2.19 -7.41
C ILE A 53 -7.03 2.42 -8.69
N VAL A 54 -8.17 1.74 -8.82
CA VAL A 54 -9.07 1.88 -9.98
C VAL A 54 -9.56 3.32 -10.10
N SER A 55 -10.08 3.88 -9.00
CA SER A 55 -10.53 5.27 -8.95
C SER A 55 -9.42 6.27 -9.30
N TYR A 56 -8.17 6.00 -8.91
CA TYR A 56 -7.03 6.85 -9.23
C TYR A 56 -6.76 6.88 -10.73
N PHE A 57 -6.69 5.71 -11.37
CA PHE A 57 -6.43 5.63 -12.80
C PHE A 57 -7.56 6.22 -13.63
N GLU A 58 -8.82 5.92 -13.28
CA GLU A 58 -9.99 6.51 -13.94
C GLU A 58 -9.99 8.04 -13.89
N LYS A 59 -9.70 8.64 -12.73
CA LYS A 59 -9.74 10.09 -12.56
C LYS A 59 -8.55 10.82 -13.17
N THR A 60 -7.38 10.18 -13.20
CA THR A 60 -6.14 10.81 -13.68
C THR A 60 -5.85 10.52 -15.15
N GLY A 61 -6.53 9.53 -15.74
CA GLY A 61 -6.23 9.02 -17.08
C GLY A 61 -4.86 8.37 -17.19
N LYS A 62 -4.19 8.09 -16.06
CA LYS A 62 -2.92 7.35 -16.03
C LYS A 62 -3.17 5.86 -16.19
N SER A 63 -2.08 5.15 -16.41
CA SER A 63 -2.02 3.70 -16.54
C SER A 63 -0.95 3.11 -15.63
N PRO A 64 -1.00 1.81 -15.31
CA PRO A 64 0.03 1.15 -14.49
C PRO A 64 1.45 1.32 -15.03
N SER A 65 1.63 1.42 -16.36
CA SER A 65 2.94 1.63 -17.00
C SER A 65 3.52 3.03 -16.81
N ASP A 66 2.76 3.99 -16.27
CA ASP A 66 3.27 5.30 -15.85
C ASP A 66 4.10 5.23 -14.55
N PHE A 67 4.14 4.07 -13.88
CA PHE A 67 4.71 3.89 -12.55
C PHE A 67 5.72 2.75 -12.52
N ASP A 68 6.86 2.98 -11.86
CA ASP A 68 7.88 1.95 -11.64
C ASP A 68 7.45 0.95 -10.56
N ALA A 69 6.57 1.38 -9.64
CA ALA A 69 5.94 0.52 -8.66
C ALA A 69 4.59 1.07 -8.19
N ILE A 70 3.68 0.15 -7.88
CA ILE A 70 2.43 0.40 -7.16
C ILE A 70 2.52 -0.36 -5.85
N VAL A 71 2.72 0.37 -4.76
CA VAL A 71 3.13 -0.18 -3.47
C VAL A 71 1.96 -0.16 -2.50
N THR A 72 1.64 -1.30 -1.90
CA THR A 72 0.68 -1.41 -0.79
C THR A 72 1.38 -1.57 0.55
N GLY A 73 0.65 -1.27 1.63
CA GLY A 73 1.19 -1.28 2.97
C GLY A 73 1.44 -2.69 3.48
N ASP A 74 0.38 -3.41 3.79
CA ASP A 74 0.46 -4.68 4.50
C ASP A 74 -0.69 -5.63 4.15
N LEU A 75 -0.99 -5.73 2.86
CA LEU A 75 -1.92 -6.75 2.38
C LEU A 75 -1.39 -8.17 2.59
N GLY A 76 -0.06 -8.31 2.67
CA GLY A 76 0.61 -9.60 2.70
C GLY A 76 0.37 -10.38 1.40
N LYS A 77 0.81 -11.64 1.36
CA LYS A 77 0.71 -12.49 0.17
C LYS A 77 -0.72 -12.64 -0.32
N LEU A 78 -1.63 -13.11 0.55
CA LEU A 78 -3.02 -13.36 0.19
C LEU A 78 -3.75 -12.08 -0.25
N GLY A 79 -3.64 -10.99 0.50
CA GLY A 79 -4.28 -9.74 0.11
C GLY A 79 -3.71 -9.16 -1.19
N SER A 80 -2.43 -9.39 -1.47
CA SER A 80 -1.79 -9.00 -2.75
C SER A 80 -2.37 -9.80 -3.92
N GLU A 81 -2.53 -11.11 -3.78
CA GLU A 81 -3.14 -11.98 -4.80
C GLU A 81 -4.58 -11.52 -5.10
N LEU A 82 -5.39 -11.27 -4.06
CA LEU A 82 -6.74 -10.74 -4.23
C LEU A 82 -6.76 -9.36 -4.89
N LEU A 83 -5.82 -8.47 -4.53
CA LEU A 83 -5.74 -7.15 -5.15
C LEU A 83 -5.49 -7.25 -6.67
N LEU A 84 -4.57 -8.13 -7.08
CA LEU A 84 -4.29 -8.36 -8.49
C LEU A 84 -5.55 -8.83 -9.25
N GLU A 85 -6.29 -9.79 -8.68
CA GLU A 85 -7.55 -10.27 -9.25
C GLU A 85 -8.61 -9.15 -9.36
N LEU A 86 -8.82 -8.39 -8.29
CA LEU A 86 -9.83 -7.34 -8.24
C LEU A 86 -9.54 -6.21 -9.25
N THR A 87 -8.29 -5.77 -9.31
CA THR A 87 -7.87 -4.72 -10.26
C THR A 87 -7.93 -5.20 -11.71
N ALA A 88 -7.51 -6.45 -11.98
CA ALA A 88 -7.64 -7.06 -13.31
C ALA A 88 -9.11 -7.20 -13.73
N GLY A 89 -10.00 -7.61 -12.81
CA GLY A 89 -11.45 -7.67 -13.05
C GLY A 89 -12.09 -6.32 -13.37
N ALA A 90 -11.49 -5.23 -12.88
CA ALA A 90 -11.87 -3.85 -13.21
C ALA A 90 -11.19 -3.31 -14.49
N GLY A 91 -10.44 -4.15 -15.23
CA GLY A 91 -9.77 -3.77 -16.47
C GLY A 91 -8.42 -3.05 -16.28
N ILE A 92 -7.88 -3.02 -15.06
CA ILE A 92 -6.60 -2.38 -14.73
C ILE A 92 -5.67 -3.43 -14.14
N SER A 93 -4.87 -4.11 -14.97
CA SER A 93 -3.86 -5.03 -14.45
C SER A 93 -2.64 -4.25 -13.92
N ILE A 94 -2.32 -4.46 -12.64
CA ILE A 94 -1.10 -3.95 -11.99
C ILE A 94 -0.04 -5.05 -11.78
N GLU A 95 -0.24 -6.20 -12.42
CA GLU A 95 0.69 -7.32 -12.36
C GLU A 95 2.09 -6.90 -12.85
N GLY A 96 3.13 -7.41 -12.20
CA GLY A 96 4.52 -7.05 -12.50
C GLY A 96 5.00 -5.75 -11.87
N VAL A 97 4.13 -4.75 -11.68
CA VAL A 97 4.46 -3.46 -11.03
C VAL A 97 3.99 -3.36 -9.57
N HIS A 98 3.09 -4.24 -9.11
CA HIS A 98 2.64 -4.28 -7.72
C HIS A 98 3.73 -4.77 -6.76
N ARG A 99 3.85 -4.14 -5.60
CA ARG A 99 4.71 -4.53 -4.48
C ARG A 99 3.95 -4.32 -3.17
N ASP A 100 4.21 -5.14 -2.16
CA ASP A 100 3.60 -4.99 -0.83
C ASP A 100 4.70 -4.88 0.24
N CYS A 101 4.61 -3.87 1.12
CA CYS A 101 5.66 -3.67 2.13
C CYS A 101 5.74 -4.85 3.11
N GLY A 102 4.61 -5.49 3.42
CA GLY A 102 4.54 -6.70 4.23
C GLY A 102 5.35 -7.85 3.63
N ASN A 103 5.28 -8.03 2.31
CA ASN A 103 6.04 -9.07 1.60
C ASN A 103 7.51 -8.71 1.39
N MET A 104 7.87 -7.41 1.47
CA MET A 104 9.24 -6.93 1.25
C MET A 104 10.07 -6.84 2.53
N LEU A 105 9.44 -6.69 3.69
CA LEU A 105 10.13 -6.41 4.95
C LEU A 105 10.90 -7.61 5.50
N TYR A 106 10.50 -8.83 5.16
CA TYR A 106 11.08 -10.07 5.67
C TYR A 106 11.37 -11.06 4.55
N ASP A 107 12.34 -11.94 4.78
CA ASP A 107 12.63 -13.04 3.87
C ASP A 107 11.76 -14.26 4.20
N ALA A 108 10.76 -14.52 3.36
CA ALA A 108 9.82 -15.63 3.54
C ALA A 108 10.47 -17.03 3.49
N ASN A 109 11.68 -17.17 2.95
CA ASN A 109 12.39 -18.46 2.90
C ASN A 109 13.21 -18.71 4.17
N LEU A 110 13.63 -17.64 4.85
CA LEU A 110 14.50 -17.73 6.03
C LEU A 110 13.76 -17.49 7.34
N GLN A 111 12.61 -16.82 7.29
CA GLN A 111 11.85 -16.38 8.46
C GLN A 111 10.41 -16.88 8.38
N ASP A 112 9.90 -17.44 9.48
CA ASP A 112 8.48 -17.81 9.59
C ASP A 112 7.63 -16.56 9.81
N ILE A 113 7.04 -16.05 8.72
CA ILE A 113 6.29 -14.79 8.69
C ILE A 113 4.84 -14.96 8.26
N HIS A 114 4.36 -16.20 8.14
CA HIS A 114 3.04 -16.54 7.58
C HIS A 114 2.78 -15.80 6.24
N CYS A 115 1.90 -14.79 6.24
CA CYS A 115 1.52 -14.01 5.05
C CYS A 115 2.34 -12.73 4.86
N GLY A 116 3.29 -12.41 5.74
CA GLY A 116 4.15 -11.22 5.64
C GLY A 116 4.11 -10.30 6.86
N GLY A 117 4.81 -9.17 6.75
CA GLY A 117 4.79 -8.09 7.73
C GLY A 117 3.47 -7.31 7.77
N SER A 118 3.17 -6.72 8.93
CA SER A 118 1.94 -5.95 9.13
C SER A 118 2.12 -4.79 10.10
N GLY A 119 1.16 -3.86 10.10
CA GLY A 119 1.08 -2.73 11.01
C GLY A 119 1.72 -1.46 10.46
N CYS A 120 1.42 -0.33 11.11
CA CYS A 120 1.83 1.01 10.66
C CYS A 120 3.35 1.18 10.49
N GLY A 121 4.14 0.46 11.29
CA GLY A 121 5.59 0.44 11.19
C GLY A 121 6.10 -0.17 9.88
N CYS A 122 5.37 -1.11 9.29
CA CYS A 122 5.79 -1.84 8.09
C CYS A 122 5.88 -0.92 6.87
N SER A 123 4.77 -0.27 6.51
CA SER A 123 4.73 0.65 5.37
C SER A 123 5.66 1.86 5.56
N ALA A 124 5.73 2.42 6.78
CA ALA A 124 6.58 3.57 7.07
C ALA A 124 8.08 3.26 6.95
N SER A 125 8.52 2.11 7.45
CA SER A 125 9.92 1.70 7.39
C SER A 125 10.35 1.29 5.98
N VAL A 126 9.51 0.55 5.25
CA VAL A 126 9.82 0.21 3.85
C VAL A 126 9.83 1.45 2.95
N LEU A 127 8.89 2.38 3.13
CA LEU A 127 8.92 3.65 2.40
C LEU A 127 10.23 4.42 2.66
N SER A 128 10.58 4.63 3.92
CA SER A 128 11.74 5.43 4.31
C SER A 128 13.09 4.79 3.97
N ALA A 129 13.23 3.48 4.16
CA ALA A 129 14.51 2.79 4.01
C ALA A 129 14.75 2.23 2.60
N TYR A 130 13.68 1.91 1.86
CA TYR A 130 13.79 1.28 0.54
C TYR A 130 13.38 2.21 -0.60
N PHE A 131 12.16 2.73 -0.59
CA PHE A 131 11.63 3.46 -1.75
C PHE A 131 12.20 4.89 -1.87
N LEU A 132 12.22 5.66 -0.79
CA LEU A 132 12.68 7.05 -0.84
C LEU A 132 14.16 7.20 -1.25
N PRO A 133 15.11 6.39 -0.74
CA PRO A 133 16.50 6.47 -1.19
C PRO A 133 16.67 6.15 -2.67
N ARG A 134 15.92 5.17 -3.20
CA ARG A 134 15.98 4.77 -4.61
C ARG A 134 15.37 5.82 -5.54
N LEU A 135 14.29 6.48 -5.13
CA LEU A 135 13.75 7.64 -5.83
C LEU A 135 14.74 8.82 -5.82
N ALA A 136 15.38 9.08 -4.69
CA ALA A 136 16.39 10.14 -4.57
C ALA A 136 17.65 9.86 -5.40
N ALA A 137 18.02 8.58 -5.56
CA ALA A 137 19.13 8.13 -6.41
C ALA A 137 18.77 8.09 -7.90
N GLY A 138 17.49 8.28 -8.27
CA GLY A 138 17.02 8.21 -9.65
C GLY A 138 16.90 6.79 -10.22
N GLU A 139 17.01 5.76 -9.37
CA GLU A 139 16.79 4.36 -9.75
C GLU A 139 15.31 4.06 -10.04
N MET A 140 14.43 4.83 -9.40
CA MET A 140 13.01 4.88 -9.64
C MET A 140 12.62 6.33 -9.90
N LYS A 141 11.62 6.54 -10.75
CA LYS A 141 11.15 7.86 -11.15
C LYS A 141 9.79 8.18 -10.58
N ASN A 142 8.87 7.22 -10.52
CA ASN A 142 7.48 7.50 -10.17
C ASN A 142 6.82 6.28 -9.54
N ILE A 143 6.28 6.42 -8.33
CA ILE A 143 5.56 5.35 -7.63
C ILE A 143 4.19 5.82 -7.13
N LEU A 144 3.25 4.88 -7.06
CA LEU A 144 2.05 5.01 -6.22
C LEU A 144 2.32 4.29 -4.92
N PHE A 145 2.08 4.96 -3.79
CA PHE A 145 2.25 4.36 -2.47
C PHE A 145 0.93 4.45 -1.70
N LEU A 146 0.41 3.29 -1.32
CA LEU A 146 -0.83 3.14 -0.57
C LEU A 146 -0.52 2.61 0.83
N SER A 147 -1.13 3.21 1.84
CA SER A 147 -1.23 2.58 3.15
C SER A 147 -2.57 1.87 3.26
N THR A 148 -2.56 0.59 3.59
CA THR A 148 -3.77 -0.21 3.82
C THR A 148 -4.08 -0.26 5.31
N GLY A 149 -5.36 -0.27 5.66
CA GLY A 149 -5.79 -0.39 7.06
C GLY A 149 -7.10 -1.15 7.20
N ALA A 150 -7.14 -2.01 8.21
CA ALA A 150 -8.35 -2.68 8.68
C ALA A 150 -8.92 -1.88 9.87
N LEU A 151 -10.15 -1.41 9.74
CA LEU A 151 -10.88 -0.68 10.77
C LEU A 151 -11.65 -1.71 11.61
N MET A 152 -11.07 -2.07 12.75
CA MET A 152 -11.65 -3.02 13.69
C MET A 152 -11.31 -2.67 15.14
N SER A 153 -12.02 -3.28 16.07
CA SER A 153 -11.74 -3.22 17.51
C SER A 153 -11.87 -4.62 18.11
N PRO A 154 -11.27 -4.89 19.29
CA PRO A 154 -11.46 -6.16 19.98
C PRO A 154 -12.95 -6.51 20.19
N SER A 155 -13.78 -5.51 20.48
CA SER A 155 -15.22 -5.70 20.70
C SER A 155 -15.96 -6.06 19.42
N SER A 156 -15.70 -5.36 18.30
CA SER A 156 -16.37 -5.63 17.02
C SER A 156 -16.03 -7.02 16.49
N VAL A 157 -14.75 -7.43 16.61
CA VAL A 157 -14.32 -8.79 16.24
C VAL A 157 -15.01 -9.85 17.11
N GLN A 158 -15.12 -9.63 18.42
CA GLN A 158 -15.82 -10.57 19.32
C GLN A 158 -17.32 -10.68 19.03
N GLN A 159 -17.93 -9.62 18.48
CA GLN A 159 -19.33 -9.60 18.05
C GLN A 159 -19.54 -10.25 16.67
N GLY A 160 -18.46 -10.57 15.95
CA GLY A 160 -18.52 -11.13 14.61
C GLY A 160 -18.83 -10.10 13.53
N ASP A 161 -18.59 -8.80 13.81
CA ASP A 161 -18.78 -7.73 12.83
C ASP A 161 -17.82 -7.89 11.65
N GLU A 162 -18.25 -7.42 10.49
CA GLU A 162 -17.40 -7.34 9.30
C GLU A 162 -16.32 -6.26 9.47
N ILE A 163 -15.14 -6.54 8.92
CA ILE A 163 -13.95 -5.71 9.05
C ILE A 163 -13.85 -4.81 7.82
N LEU A 164 -13.84 -3.51 8.07
CA LEU A 164 -13.84 -2.51 7.00
C LEU A 164 -12.41 -2.17 6.57
N GLY A 165 -12.17 -2.09 5.27
CA GLY A 165 -10.89 -1.68 4.70
C GLY A 165 -10.86 -0.19 4.34
N VAL A 166 -9.69 0.42 4.42
CA VAL A 166 -9.41 1.75 3.85
C VAL A 166 -7.99 1.79 3.27
N ALA A 167 -7.80 2.52 2.17
CA ALA A 167 -6.49 2.61 1.52
C ALA A 167 -6.20 3.99 0.91
N PRO A 168 -5.76 5.01 1.67
CA PRO A 168 -5.30 6.26 1.05
C PRO A 168 -4.00 6.05 0.26
N LEU A 169 -3.84 6.88 -0.78
CA LEU A 169 -2.76 6.81 -1.76
C LEU A 169 -2.04 8.16 -1.88
N ILE A 170 -0.72 8.12 -2.08
CA ILE A 170 0.09 9.25 -2.52
C ILE A 170 0.93 8.87 -3.74
N ARG A 171 1.16 9.85 -4.62
CA ARG A 171 2.09 9.72 -5.75
C ARG A 171 3.41 10.40 -5.41
N ILE A 172 4.50 9.64 -5.47
CA ILE A 172 5.84 10.12 -5.15
C ILE A 172 6.71 9.99 -6.40
N SER A 173 7.48 11.04 -6.71
CA SER A 173 8.36 11.10 -7.87
C SER A 173 9.78 11.49 -7.47
N SER A 174 10.76 11.03 -8.24
CA SER A 174 12.10 11.62 -8.24
C SER A 174 12.01 13.09 -8.65
N LEU A 175 13.05 13.86 -8.31
CA LEU A 175 13.13 15.27 -8.67
C LEU A 175 13.22 15.54 -10.17
#